data_AF-A0A258EBW9-F1
#
_entry.id   AF-A0A258EBW9-F1
#
_cell.length_a   1.000
_cell.length_b   1.000
_cell.length_c   1.000
_cell.angle_alpha   90.00
_cell.angle_beta   90.00
_cell.angle_gamma   90.00
#
_symmetry.space_group_name_H-M   'P 1'
#
loop_
_entity.id
_entity.type
_entity.pdbx_description
1 polymer ?
#
loop_
_entity_poly.entity_id
_entity_poly.type
_entity_poly.pdbx_seq_one_letter_code
_entity_poly.pdbx_strand_id
1 'polypeptide(L)'
;MSATMKALAERRSPEREMIPRTLLWAMLALALSALVITSFAVLTDRPRVGQPAPGKVVAERLVILEGRSARAVTVYDAAGKLIADLDRGGFVTVVQNAIQRARTVARIQGNPPIRFVRYDNGRLVAEDPASGASIELYAFGKDNKAAIERLLDQP
;
A
#
# COMPACT_ATOMS: atom_id res chain seq x y z
N MET A 1 68.95 -6.98 17.39
CA MET A 1 67.74 -7.60 17.98
C MET A 1 66.98 -6.63 18.93
N SER A 2 66.95 -5.32 18.64
CA SER A 2 66.37 -4.30 19.54
C SER A 2 65.31 -3.42 18.85
N ALA A 3 65.39 -3.22 17.54
CA ALA A 3 64.42 -2.44 16.77
C ALA A 3 63.06 -3.15 16.60
N THR A 4 63.05 -4.48 16.46
CA THR A 4 61.83 -5.28 16.21
C THR A 4 60.92 -5.36 17.44
N MET A 5 61.47 -5.32 18.66
CA MET A 5 60.68 -5.28 19.90
C MET A 5 60.04 -3.91 20.15
N LYS A 6 60.67 -2.82 19.69
CA LYS A 6 60.11 -1.47 19.81
C LYS A 6 58.90 -1.26 18.91
N ALA A 7 58.92 -1.84 17.70
CA ALA A 7 57.81 -1.77 16.74
C ALA A 7 56.56 -2.56 17.16
N LEU A 8 56.71 -3.61 17.98
CA LEU A 8 55.59 -4.38 18.53
C LEU A 8 54.91 -3.68 19.70
N ALA A 9 55.64 -2.85 20.45
CA ALA A 9 55.12 -2.05 21.56
C ALA A 9 54.30 -0.83 21.10
N GLU A 10 54.39 -0.45 19.82
CA GLU A 10 53.77 0.75 19.26
C GLU A 10 52.51 0.46 18.43
N ARG A 11 51.91 -0.73 18.60
CA ARG A 11 50.54 -0.95 18.14
C ARG A 11 49.59 -0.19 19.05
N ARG A 12 49.24 1.03 18.61
CA ARG A 12 48.14 1.82 19.17
C ARG A 12 46.92 0.92 19.37
N SER A 13 46.52 0.72 20.61
CA SER A 13 45.45 -0.19 20.99
C SER A 13 44.16 0.08 20.18
N PRO A 14 43.45 -0.94 19.66
CA PRO A 14 42.19 -0.77 18.94
C PRO A 14 41.04 -0.19 19.79
N GLU A 15 41.26 -0.01 21.09
CA GLU A 15 40.23 0.39 22.08
C GLU A 15 39.63 1.79 21.84
N ARG A 16 40.19 2.61 20.94
CA ARG A 16 39.81 4.02 20.81
C ARG A 16 38.85 4.34 19.65
N GLU A 17 38.29 3.31 19.01
CA GLU A 17 37.22 3.45 18.01
C GLU A 17 35.95 2.69 18.43
N MET A 18 35.71 2.61 19.73
CA MET A 18 34.47 2.07 20.26
C MET A 18 33.40 3.16 20.30
N ILE A 19 32.24 2.91 19.68
CA ILE A 19 31.08 3.79 19.80
C ILE A 19 30.78 3.99 21.30
N PRO A 20 30.67 5.25 21.78
CA PRO A 20 30.38 5.52 23.18
C PRO A 20 29.13 4.77 23.64
N ARG A 21 29.20 4.09 24.79
CA ARG A 21 28.06 3.31 25.34
C ARG A 21 26.80 4.15 25.48
N THR A 22 26.93 5.43 25.77
CA THR A 22 25.82 6.39 25.82
C THR A 22 25.10 6.54 24.49
N LEU A 23 25.84 6.56 23.37
CA LEU A 23 25.26 6.63 22.03
C LEU A 23 24.53 5.34 21.67
N LEU A 24 25.08 4.18 22.03
CA LEU A 24 24.38 2.89 21.87
C LEU A 24 23.05 2.85 22.63
N TRP A 25 23.04 3.30 23.89
CA TRP A 25 21.81 3.43 24.67
C TRP A 25 20.83 4.43 24.07
N ALA A 26 21.32 5.57 23.54
CA ALA A 26 20.46 6.54 22.87
C ALA A 26 19.82 5.96 21.59
N MET A 27 20.57 5.23 20.78
CA MET A 27 20.04 4.54 19.59
C MET A 27 19.00 3.49 19.96
N LEU A 28 19.28 2.70 21.00
CA LEU A 28 18.32 1.71 21.51
C LEU A 28 17.05 2.39 22.06
N ALA A 29 17.20 3.45 22.84
CA ALA A 29 16.07 4.21 23.38
C ALA A 29 15.21 4.82 22.27
N LEU A 30 15.84 5.34 21.20
CA LEU A 30 15.13 5.85 20.03
C LEU A 30 14.31 4.75 19.34
N ALA A 31 14.93 3.59 19.08
CA ALA A 31 14.27 2.45 18.47
C ALA A 31 13.10 1.94 19.33
N LEU A 32 13.31 1.80 20.65
CA LEU A 32 12.28 1.38 21.60
C LEU A 32 11.15 2.41 21.70
N SER A 33 11.46 3.71 21.67
CA SER A 33 10.45 4.77 21.71
C SER A 33 9.54 4.70 20.47
N ALA A 34 10.13 4.55 19.27
CA ALA A 34 9.36 4.39 18.04
C ALA A 34 8.46 3.14 18.10
N LEU A 35 8.98 2.03 18.62
CA LEU A 35 8.22 0.80 18.82
C LEU A 35 7.06 1.01 19.79
N VAL A 36 7.31 1.61 20.97
CA VAL A 36 6.27 1.88 21.98
C VAL A 36 5.18 2.78 21.42
N ILE A 37 5.53 3.87 20.75
CA ILE A 37 4.54 4.79 20.15
C ILE A 37 3.69 4.08 19.10
N THR A 38 4.32 3.29 18.23
CA THR A 38 3.61 2.56 17.16
C THR A 38 2.73 1.46 17.74
N SER A 39 3.24 0.65 18.68
CA SER A 39 2.49 -0.40 19.36
C SER A 39 1.30 0.18 20.10
N PHE A 40 1.45 1.31 20.80
CA PHE A 40 0.35 2.00 21.45
C PHE A 40 -0.72 2.43 20.44
N ALA A 41 -0.34 3.02 19.32
CA ALA A 41 -1.28 3.44 18.28
C ALA A 41 -2.04 2.27 17.65
N VAL A 42 -1.37 1.13 17.43
CA VAL A 42 -1.99 -0.09 16.90
C VAL A 42 -2.94 -0.73 17.92
N LEU A 43 -2.51 -0.89 19.18
CA LEU A 43 -3.32 -1.52 20.23
C LEU A 43 -4.55 -0.70 20.63
N THR A 44 -4.51 0.62 20.41
CA THR A 44 -5.64 1.53 20.71
C THR A 44 -6.54 1.79 19.52
N ASP A 45 -6.30 1.14 18.37
CA ASP A 45 -6.99 1.41 17.10
C ASP A 45 -7.12 2.91 16.80
N ARG A 46 -6.04 3.66 17.06
CA ARG A 46 -6.05 5.11 16.94
C ARG A 46 -6.56 5.51 15.55
N PRO A 47 -7.61 6.36 15.44
CA PRO A 47 -8.17 6.74 14.15
C PRO A 47 -7.09 7.32 13.24
N ARG A 48 -7.06 6.85 11.98
CA ARG A 48 -6.15 7.40 10.98
C ARG A 48 -6.53 8.85 10.72
N VAL A 49 -5.59 9.76 10.93
CA VAL A 49 -5.73 11.19 10.62
C VAL A 49 -5.43 11.43 9.14
N GLY A 50 -6.01 12.48 8.55
CA GLY A 50 -5.81 12.82 7.13
C GLY A 50 -6.69 12.03 6.15
N GLN A 51 -7.80 11.46 6.61
CA GLN A 51 -8.77 10.83 5.71
C GLN A 51 -9.46 11.89 4.84
N PRO A 52 -9.77 11.59 3.56
CA PRO A 52 -10.54 12.48 2.72
C PRO A 52 -11.91 12.79 3.34
N ALA A 53 -12.45 13.97 3.05
CA ALA A 53 -13.75 14.38 3.57
C ALA A 53 -14.84 13.33 3.26
N PRO A 54 -15.74 13.05 4.23
CA PRO A 54 -16.86 12.15 3.99
C PRO A 54 -17.73 12.73 2.86
N GLY A 55 -18.19 11.85 1.97
CA GLY A 55 -19.13 12.19 0.90
C GLY A 55 -20.29 11.20 0.91
N LYS A 56 -21.41 11.56 0.28
CA LYS A 56 -22.52 10.63 0.06
C LYS A 56 -22.27 9.81 -1.20
N VAL A 57 -22.58 8.52 -1.16
CA VAL A 57 -22.51 7.66 -2.34
C VAL A 57 -23.56 8.11 -3.34
N VAL A 58 -23.12 8.45 -4.56
CA VAL A 58 -23.98 8.83 -5.68
C VAL A 58 -24.16 7.68 -6.65
N ALA A 59 -23.11 6.89 -6.85
CA ALA A 59 -23.17 5.68 -7.66
C ALA A 59 -22.17 4.66 -7.14
N GLU A 60 -22.52 3.38 -7.23
CA GLU A 60 -21.60 2.29 -6.94
C GLU A 60 -21.84 1.11 -7.89
N ARG A 61 -20.78 0.34 -8.16
CA ARG A 61 -20.87 -0.91 -8.91
C ARG A 61 -19.95 -1.95 -8.32
N LEU A 62 -20.47 -3.15 -8.13
CA LEU A 62 -19.68 -4.34 -7.81
C LEU A 62 -19.12 -4.93 -9.10
N VAL A 63 -17.81 -5.15 -9.13
CA VAL A 63 -17.11 -5.73 -10.28
C VAL A 63 -16.08 -6.76 -9.84
N ILE A 64 -15.79 -7.72 -10.71
CA ILE A 64 -14.70 -8.67 -10.55
C ILE A 64 -13.61 -8.29 -11.56
N LEU A 65 -12.42 -8.00 -11.06
CA LEU A 65 -11.25 -7.70 -11.91
C LEU A 65 -10.38 -8.95 -12.04
N GLU A 66 -10.32 -9.52 -13.23
CA GLU A 66 -9.48 -10.68 -13.54
C GLU A 66 -8.25 -10.23 -14.32
N GLY A 67 -7.06 -10.33 -13.71
CA GLY A 67 -5.80 -10.02 -14.38
C GLY A 67 -5.41 -11.18 -15.31
N ARG A 68 -5.32 -10.91 -16.63
CA ARG A 68 -4.87 -11.89 -17.64
C ARG A 68 -3.37 -11.83 -17.90
N SER A 69 -2.77 -10.65 -17.77
CA SER A 69 -1.32 -10.43 -17.90
C SER A 69 -0.91 -9.15 -17.17
N ALA A 70 0.38 -8.79 -17.23
CA ALA A 70 0.87 -7.53 -16.65
C ALA A 70 0.18 -6.26 -17.22
N ARG A 71 -0.50 -6.35 -18.36
CA ARG A 71 -1.16 -5.21 -19.03
C ARG A 71 -2.62 -5.48 -19.43
N ALA A 72 -3.11 -6.70 -19.22
CA ALA A 72 -4.44 -7.10 -19.66
C ALA A 72 -5.33 -7.42 -18.46
N VAL A 73 -6.58 -6.95 -18.49
CA VAL A 73 -7.57 -7.16 -17.44
C VAL A 73 -8.94 -7.37 -18.05
N THR A 74 -9.66 -8.35 -17.53
CA THR A 74 -11.07 -8.60 -17.84
C THR A 74 -11.91 -8.15 -16.65
N VAL A 75 -12.97 -7.42 -16.93
CA VAL A 75 -13.89 -6.88 -15.93
C VAL A 75 -15.24 -7.56 -16.09
N TYR A 76 -15.71 -8.18 -15.02
CA TYR A 76 -17.04 -8.77 -14.94
C TYR A 76 -17.89 -8.01 -13.93
N ASP A 77 -19.21 -8.10 -14.07
CA ASP A 77 -20.13 -7.71 -13.01
C ASP A 77 -20.12 -8.74 -11.86
N ALA A 78 -20.87 -8.44 -10.79
CA ALA A 78 -21.01 -9.34 -9.65
C ALA A 78 -21.70 -10.68 -10.00
N ALA A 79 -22.44 -10.75 -11.11
CA ALA A 79 -23.09 -11.97 -11.60
C ALA A 79 -22.20 -12.78 -12.56
N GLY A 80 -20.99 -12.29 -12.88
CA GLY A 80 -20.05 -12.93 -13.80
C GLY A 80 -20.26 -12.58 -15.28
N LYS A 81 -21.12 -11.62 -15.60
CA LYS A 81 -21.30 -11.11 -16.98
C LYS A 81 -20.10 -10.24 -17.35
N LEU A 82 -19.57 -10.43 -18.56
CA LEU A 82 -18.50 -9.60 -19.10
C LEU A 82 -18.96 -8.15 -19.25
N ILE A 83 -18.26 -7.22 -18.61
CA ILE A 83 -18.41 -5.77 -18.78
C ILE A 83 -17.42 -5.28 -19.84
N ALA A 84 -16.15 -5.64 -19.67
CA ALA A 84 -15.08 -5.22 -20.58
C ALA A 84 -13.94 -6.24 -20.61
N ASP A 85 -13.38 -6.47 -21.80
CA ASP A 85 -12.12 -7.20 -21.96
C ASP A 85 -11.07 -6.23 -22.52
N LEU A 86 -10.02 -5.97 -21.75
CA LEU A 86 -9.03 -4.95 -22.06
C LEU A 86 -7.64 -5.59 -22.22
N ASP A 87 -7.19 -5.78 -23.46
CA ASP A 87 -5.83 -6.26 -23.77
C ASP A 87 -4.73 -5.29 -23.31
N ARG A 88 -5.07 -4.00 -23.25
CA ARG A 88 -4.26 -2.94 -22.65
C ARG A 88 -5.12 -2.15 -21.68
N GLY A 89 -5.32 -2.70 -20.48
CA GLY A 89 -6.20 -2.15 -19.45
C GLY A 89 -5.74 -0.84 -18.81
N GLY A 90 -4.49 -0.41 -19.08
CA GLY A 90 -3.96 0.87 -18.61
C GLY A 90 -4.13 1.03 -17.10
N PHE A 91 -4.82 2.09 -16.68
CA PHE A 91 -5.06 2.36 -15.26
C PHE A 91 -5.94 1.30 -14.56
N VAL A 92 -6.85 0.62 -15.28
CA VAL A 92 -7.66 -0.47 -14.71
C VAL A 92 -6.76 -1.63 -14.26
N THR A 93 -5.73 -1.96 -15.04
CA THR A 93 -4.74 -2.97 -14.67
C THR A 93 -3.89 -2.54 -13.47
N VAL A 94 -3.58 -1.25 -13.32
CA VAL A 94 -2.88 -0.72 -12.14
C VAL A 94 -3.72 -0.92 -10.88
N VAL A 95 -5.01 -0.59 -10.93
CA VAL A 95 -5.95 -0.82 -9.81
C VAL A 95 -6.06 -2.30 -9.49
N GLN A 96 -6.24 -3.15 -10.51
CA GLN A 96 -6.30 -4.61 -10.33
C GLN A 96 -5.05 -5.15 -9.64
N ASN A 97 -3.85 -4.75 -10.08
CA ASN A 97 -2.59 -5.17 -9.46
C ASN A 97 -2.46 -4.70 -8.01
N ALA A 98 -2.87 -3.47 -7.72
CA ALA A 98 -2.86 -2.93 -6.36
C ALA A 98 -3.79 -3.71 -5.43
N ILE A 99 -5.01 -4.03 -5.88
CA ILE A 99 -5.96 -4.87 -5.14
C ILE A 99 -5.39 -6.28 -4.96
N GLN A 100 -4.84 -6.88 -6.01
CA GLN A 100 -4.26 -8.22 -5.91
C GLN A 100 -3.12 -8.26 -4.90
N ARG A 101 -2.25 -7.23 -4.89
CA ARG A 101 -1.20 -7.11 -3.88
C ARG A 101 -1.77 -7.00 -2.47
N ALA A 102 -2.81 -6.19 -2.26
CA ALA A 102 -3.46 -6.05 -0.96
C ALA A 102 -4.07 -7.38 -0.49
N ARG A 103 -4.73 -8.12 -1.39
CA ARG A 103 -5.29 -9.45 -1.12
C ARG A 103 -4.24 -10.48 -0.76
N THR A 104 -3.09 -10.47 -1.44
CA THR A 104 -1.95 -11.34 -1.08
C THR A 104 -1.46 -11.05 0.34
N VAL A 105 -1.34 -9.78 0.72
CA VAL A 105 -0.94 -9.39 2.08
C VAL A 105 -1.98 -9.80 3.12
N ALA A 106 -3.27 -9.62 2.81
CA ALA A 106 -4.39 -10.01 3.66
C ALA A 106 -4.75 -11.51 3.60
N ARG A 107 -4.02 -12.31 2.79
CA ARG A 107 -4.25 -13.75 2.60
C ARG A 107 -5.67 -14.10 2.15
N ILE A 108 -6.26 -13.26 1.31
CA ILE A 108 -7.60 -13.49 0.74
C ILE A 108 -7.53 -14.57 -0.33
N GLN A 109 -8.46 -15.52 -0.27
CA GLN A 109 -8.59 -16.59 -1.26
C GLN A 109 -9.58 -16.18 -2.37
N GLY A 110 -9.33 -16.65 -3.58
CA GLY A 110 -10.19 -16.39 -4.74
C GLY A 110 -10.11 -14.95 -5.25
N ASN A 111 -11.16 -14.55 -5.98
CA ASN A 111 -11.27 -13.22 -6.58
C ASN A 111 -12.66 -12.61 -6.28
N PRO A 112 -12.97 -12.27 -5.02
CA PRO A 112 -14.27 -11.68 -4.68
C PRO A 112 -14.47 -10.32 -5.39
N PRO A 113 -15.73 -9.86 -5.55
CA PRO A 113 -15.99 -8.56 -6.15
C PRO A 113 -15.41 -7.39 -5.33
N ILE A 114 -14.98 -6.34 -6.02
CA ILE A 114 -14.67 -5.02 -5.44
C ILE A 114 -15.79 -4.03 -5.76
N ARG A 115 -15.84 -2.92 -5.02
CA ARG A 115 -16.76 -1.80 -5.25
C ARG A 115 -16.01 -0.64 -5.88
N PHE A 116 -16.47 -0.17 -7.03
CA PHE A 116 -16.18 1.20 -7.46
C PHE A 116 -17.26 2.12 -6.91
N VAL A 117 -16.86 3.17 -6.19
CA VAL A 117 -17.77 4.08 -5.48
C VAL A 117 -17.49 5.52 -5.92
N ARG A 118 -18.52 6.18 -6.45
CA ARG A 118 -18.52 7.60 -6.81
C ARG A 118 -19.28 8.38 -5.74
N TYR A 119 -18.61 9.38 -5.17
CA TYR A 119 -19.16 10.25 -4.12
C TYR A 119 -19.60 11.60 -4.69
N ASP A 120 -20.50 12.29 -3.99
CA ASP A 120 -21.03 13.62 -4.32
C ASP A 120 -19.96 14.72 -4.36
N ASN A 121 -18.92 14.58 -3.54
CA ASN A 121 -17.76 15.47 -3.51
C ASN A 121 -16.74 15.23 -4.64
N GLY A 122 -17.09 14.43 -5.65
CA GLY A 122 -16.26 14.16 -6.83
C GLY A 122 -15.18 13.09 -6.63
N ARG A 123 -15.08 12.50 -5.42
CA ARG A 123 -14.22 11.35 -5.17
C ARG A 123 -14.72 10.13 -5.92
N LEU A 124 -13.76 9.35 -6.41
CA LEU A 124 -13.97 8.05 -7.01
C LEU A 124 -12.98 7.09 -6.35
N VAL A 125 -13.48 5.99 -5.82
CA VAL A 125 -12.71 5.07 -4.98
C VAL A 125 -12.92 3.64 -5.46
N ALA A 126 -11.85 2.84 -5.43
CA ALA A 126 -11.94 1.38 -5.52
C ALA A 126 -11.78 0.80 -4.11
N GLU A 127 -12.85 0.18 -3.60
CA GLU A 127 -12.91 -0.44 -2.29
C GLU A 127 -12.97 -1.96 -2.45
N ASP A 128 -12.10 -2.69 -1.77
CA ASP A 128 -12.14 -4.16 -1.70
C ASP A 128 -12.59 -4.60 -0.31
N PRO A 129 -13.87 -4.98 -0.14
CA PRO A 129 -14.41 -5.40 1.16
C PRO A 129 -13.67 -6.60 1.75
N ALA A 130 -13.07 -7.46 0.91
CA ALA A 130 -12.40 -8.67 1.36
C ALA A 130 -11.05 -8.36 2.04
N SER A 131 -10.25 -7.45 1.49
CA SER A 131 -8.95 -7.07 2.06
C SER A 131 -8.98 -5.79 2.90
N GLY A 132 -10.06 -5.00 2.83
CA GLY A 132 -10.14 -3.67 3.43
C GLY A 132 -9.34 -2.60 2.68
N ALA A 133 -8.85 -2.90 1.47
CA ALA A 133 -8.13 -1.94 0.66
C ALA A 133 -9.07 -0.85 0.11
N SER A 134 -8.59 0.39 0.11
CA SER A 134 -9.29 1.55 -0.44
C SER A 134 -8.31 2.39 -1.25
N ILE A 135 -8.58 2.58 -2.54
CA ILE A 135 -7.71 3.29 -3.48
C ILE A 135 -8.45 4.51 -4.01
N GLU A 136 -7.94 5.70 -3.71
CA GLU A 136 -8.48 6.99 -4.20
C GLU A 136 -8.12 7.20 -5.67
N LEU A 137 -9.05 6.92 -6.57
CA LEU A 137 -8.84 6.98 -8.02
C LEU A 137 -8.78 8.43 -8.54
N TYR A 138 -9.43 9.37 -7.85
CA TYR A 138 -9.45 10.78 -8.24
C TYR A 138 -8.05 11.44 -8.21
N ALA A 139 -7.14 10.92 -7.38
CA ALA A 139 -5.80 11.47 -7.20
C ALA A 139 -4.87 11.22 -8.40
N PHE A 140 -5.26 10.35 -9.35
CA PHE A 140 -4.43 9.93 -10.48
C PHE A 140 -4.69 10.72 -11.76
N GLY A 141 -5.49 11.78 -11.71
CA GLY A 141 -5.79 12.66 -12.86
C GLY A 141 -7.05 12.27 -13.62
N LYS A 142 -7.52 13.21 -14.46
CA LYS A 142 -8.83 13.16 -15.11
C LYS A 142 -9.00 11.96 -16.04
N ASP A 143 -7.96 11.62 -16.82
CA ASP A 143 -8.04 10.52 -17.80
C ASP A 143 -8.14 9.15 -17.14
N ASN A 144 -7.38 8.94 -16.06
CA ASN A 144 -7.40 7.72 -15.25
C ASN A 144 -8.76 7.55 -14.55
N LYS A 145 -9.31 8.64 -14.01
CA LYS A 145 -10.66 8.66 -13.45
C LYS A 145 -11.71 8.28 -14.51
N ALA A 146 -11.64 8.88 -15.69
CA ALA A 146 -12.59 8.64 -16.77
C ALA A 146 -12.56 7.18 -17.27
N ALA A 147 -11.42 6.49 -17.20
CA ALA A 147 -11.33 5.06 -17.54
C ALA A 147 -12.23 4.20 -16.64
N ILE A 148 -12.30 4.51 -15.35
CA ILE A 148 -13.12 3.79 -14.38
C ILE A 148 -14.58 4.24 -14.44
N GLU A 149 -14.84 5.54 -14.65
CA GLU A 149 -16.21 6.05 -14.81
C GLU A 149 -16.94 5.39 -15.98
N ARG A 150 -16.25 5.14 -17.09
CA ARG A 150 -16.82 4.38 -18.21
C ARG A 150 -17.28 2.97 -17.82
N LEU A 151 -16.60 2.31 -16.87
CA LEU A 151 -17.00 0.99 -16.36
C LEU A 151 -18.18 1.09 -15.38
N LEU A 152 -18.31 2.21 -14.65
CA LEU A 152 -19.47 2.47 -13.78
C LEU A 152 -20.74 2.72 -14.59
N ASP A 153 -20.62 3.47 -15.69
CA ASP A 153 -21.77 3.97 -16.46
C ASP A 153 -22.23 2.98 -17.56
N GLN A 154 -21.50 1.89 -17.78
CA GLN A 154 -21.92 0.81 -18.68
C GLN A 154 -23.12 0.02 -18.12
N PRO A 155 -24.07 -0.44 -18.96
CA PRO A 155 -25.20 -1.24 -18.51
C PRO A 155 -24.84 -2.66 -18.02
#